data_AF-X0ZPK2-F1
#
_entry.id   AF-X0ZPK2-F1
#
_cell.length_a   1.000
_cell.length_b   1.000
_cell.length_c   1.000
_cell.angle_alpha   90.00
_cell.angle_beta   90.00
_cell.angle_gamma   90.00
#
_symmetry.space_group_name_H-M   'P 1'
#
loop_
_entity.id
_entity.type
_entity.pdbx_description
1 polymer ?
#
loop_
_entity_poly.entity_id
_entity_poly.type
_entity_poly.pdbx_seq_one_letter_code
_entity_poly.pdbx_strand_id
1 'polypeptide(L)'
;MELEEVHQTIVCSLVSVLYSLLDEIEKLANQIGKEFKCNPAHDIFSSLPTGELTAARLNGELGSDGTRYPTREYVQAAAGTAPVTRRSGKQCAWAR
;
A
#
# COMPACT_ATOMS: atom_id res chain seq x y z
N MET A 1 46.01 11.97 -5.57
CA MET A 1 46.28 10.59 -5.17
C MET A 1 45.61 10.30 -3.83
N GLU A 2 46.06 10.87 -2.71
CA GLU A 2 45.46 10.68 -1.37
C GLU A 2 43.93 10.92 -1.29
N LEU A 3 43.41 11.99 -1.90
CA LEU A 3 41.96 12.29 -1.87
C LEU A 3 41.11 11.31 -2.69
N GLU A 4 41.68 10.73 -3.74
CA GLU A 4 40.98 9.82 -4.65
C GLU A 4 40.77 8.45 -3.99
N GLU A 5 41.79 7.97 -3.27
CA GLU A 5 41.72 6.73 -2.48
C GLU A 5 40.72 6.83 -1.32
N VAL A 6 40.64 8.00 -0.67
CA VAL A 6 39.63 8.26 0.38
C VAL A 6 38.22 8.24 -0.20
N HIS A 7 37.98 8.92 -1.33
CA HIS A 7 36.69 8.90 -1.99
C HIS A 7 36.29 7.50 -2.46
N GLN A 8 37.23 6.73 -3.03
CA GLN A 8 36.99 5.35 -3.42
C GLN A 8 36.55 4.50 -2.22
N THR A 9 37.24 4.64 -1.09
CA THR A 9 36.91 3.90 0.15
C THR A 9 35.50 4.25 0.64
N ILE A 10 35.15 5.54 0.66
CA ILE A 10 33.81 6.00 1.05
C ILE A 10 32.75 5.40 0.13
N VAL A 11 32.92 5.52 -1.19
CA VAL A 11 31.95 5.01 -2.16
C VAL A 11 31.77 3.50 -2.02
N CYS A 12 32.85 2.73 -1.92
CA CYS A 12 32.78 1.28 -1.72
C CYS A 12 32.07 0.90 -0.42
N SER A 13 32.28 1.67 0.66
CA SER A 13 31.57 1.46 1.93
C SER A 13 30.07 1.71 1.80
N LEU A 14 29.66 2.78 1.10
CA LEU A 14 28.25 3.11 0.87
C LEU A 14 27.55 2.08 -0.02
N VAL A 15 28.25 1.58 -1.05
CA VAL A 15 27.75 0.49 -1.91
C VAL A 15 27.47 -0.76 -1.08
N SER A 16 28.35 -1.11 -0.14
CA SER A 16 28.16 -2.28 0.74
C SER A 16 26.93 -2.12 1.65
N VAL A 17 26.69 -0.91 2.16
CA VAL A 17 25.47 -0.59 2.93
C VAL A 17 24.24 -0.69 2.04
N LEU A 18 24.30 -0.19 0.80
CA LEU A 18 23.19 -0.26 -0.14
C LEU A 18 22.80 -1.71 -0.46
N TYR A 19 23.77 -2.59 -0.68
CA TYR A 19 23.49 -4.02 -0.87
C TYR A 19 22.83 -4.65 0.36
N SER A 20 23.32 -4.34 1.56
CA SER A 20 22.69 -4.82 2.81
C SER A 20 21.22 -4.37 2.92
N LEU A 21 20.92 -3.14 2.54
CA LEU A 21 19.54 -2.63 2.56
C LEU A 21 18.65 -3.32 1.51
N LEU A 22 19.18 -3.61 0.32
CA LEU A 22 18.44 -4.33 -0.71
C LEU A 22 18.07 -5.74 -0.26
N ASP A 23 19.00 -6.46 0.40
CA ASP A 23 18.74 -7.79 0.94
C ASP A 23 17.65 -7.75 2.02
N GLU A 24 17.69 -6.77 2.93
CA GLU A 24 16.65 -6.62 3.96
C GLU A 24 15.28 -6.25 3.37
N ILE A 25 15.25 -5.42 2.31
CA ILE A 25 14.00 -5.11 1.59
C ILE A 25 13.39 -6.39 1.00
N GLU A 26 14.19 -7.26 0.38
CA GLU A 26 13.70 -8.52 -0.18
C GLU A 26 13.19 -9.47 0.91
N LYS A 27 13.93 -9.60 2.02
CA LYS A 27 13.49 -10.40 3.17
C LYS A 27 12.14 -9.91 3.71
N LEU A 28 11.98 -8.60 3.89
CA LEU A 28 10.73 -8.00 4.34
C LEU A 28 9.60 -8.21 3.35
N ALA A 29 9.85 -8.05 2.04
CA ALA A 29 8.84 -8.31 1.01
C ALA A 29 8.33 -9.76 1.06
N ASN A 30 9.24 -10.72 1.22
CA ASN A 30 8.91 -12.13 1.36
C ASN A 30 8.13 -12.44 2.65
N GLN A 31 8.50 -11.82 3.77
CA GLN A 31 7.76 -11.95 5.03
C GLN A 31 6.35 -11.38 4.91
N ILE A 32 6.20 -10.18 4.33
CA ILE A 32 4.89 -9.55 4.09
C ILE A 32 4.01 -10.47 3.22
N GLY A 33 4.54 -11.05 2.14
CA GLY A 33 3.78 -11.96 1.29
C GLY A 33 3.29 -13.21 2.05
N LYS A 34 4.13 -13.79 2.91
CA LYS A 34 3.74 -14.93 3.76
C LYS A 34 2.63 -14.58 4.74
N GLU A 35 2.77 -13.48 5.47
CA GLU A 35 1.77 -13.04 6.45
C GLU A 35 0.46 -12.63 5.76
N PHE A 36 0.55 -11.98 4.61
CA PHE A 36 -0.62 -11.53 3.86
C PHE A 36 -1.48 -12.69 3.36
N LYS A 37 -0.90 -13.85 3.00
CA LYS A 37 -1.65 -15.06 2.64
C LYS A 37 -2.54 -15.59 3.75
N CYS A 38 -2.19 -15.32 5.01
CA CYS A 38 -2.96 -15.71 6.18
C CYS A 38 -4.00 -14.66 6.59
N ASN A 39 -4.04 -13.50 5.93
CA ASN A 39 -4.91 -12.40 6.30
C ASN A 39 -6.37 -12.65 5.84
N PRO A 40 -7.38 -12.38 6.68
CA PRO A 40 -8.79 -12.58 6.30
C PRO A 40 -9.23 -11.80 5.05
N ALA A 41 -8.61 -10.65 4.78
CA ALA A 41 -8.91 -9.81 3.62
C ALA A 41 -8.06 -10.17 2.38
N HIS A 42 -7.21 -11.20 2.44
CA HIS A 42 -6.31 -11.61 1.36
C HIS A 42 -7.04 -11.72 0.01
N ASP A 43 -8.14 -12.46 -0.04
CA ASP A 43 -8.83 -12.74 -1.30
C ASP A 43 -9.47 -11.49 -1.91
N ILE A 44 -9.92 -10.56 -1.07
CA ILE A 44 -10.48 -9.28 -1.52
C ILE A 44 -9.39 -8.46 -2.20
N PHE A 45 -8.25 -8.28 -1.54
CA PHE A 45 -7.16 -7.44 -2.07
C PHE A 45 -6.38 -8.11 -3.21
N SER A 46 -6.22 -9.43 -3.18
CA SER A 46 -5.57 -10.19 -4.26
C SER A 46 -6.42 -10.27 -5.53
N SER A 47 -7.72 -9.99 -5.44
CA SER A 47 -8.59 -9.87 -6.62
C SER A 47 -8.39 -8.57 -7.41
N LEU A 48 -7.70 -7.58 -6.83
CA LEU A 48 -7.40 -6.31 -7.49
C LEU A 48 -6.34 -6.52 -8.59
N PRO A 49 -6.33 -5.70 -9.66
CA PRO A 49 -5.34 -5.77 -10.73
C PRO A 49 -3.98 -5.20 -10.29
N THR A 50 -3.38 -5.79 -9.24
CA THR A 50 -2.13 -5.36 -8.61
C THR A 50 -1.24 -6.56 -8.29
N GLY A 51 0.06 -6.34 -8.04
CA GLY A 51 0.95 -7.39 -7.56
C GLY A 51 0.72 -7.74 -6.08
N GLU A 52 1.13 -8.93 -5.66
CA GLU A 52 0.91 -9.46 -4.29
C GLU A 52 1.38 -8.50 -3.19
N LEU A 53 2.59 -7.96 -3.31
CA LEU A 53 3.14 -7.01 -2.34
C LEU A 53 2.35 -5.69 -2.33
N THR A 54 1.86 -5.25 -3.49
CA THR A 54 1.02 -4.05 -3.59
C THR A 54 -0.33 -4.28 -2.94
N ALA A 55 -0.97 -5.42 -3.17
CA ALA A 55 -2.21 -5.82 -2.51
C ALA A 55 -2.07 -5.86 -0.98
N ALA A 56 -0.98 -6.45 -0.48
CA ALA A 56 -0.67 -6.49 0.94
C ALA A 56 -0.51 -5.08 1.55
N ARG A 57 0.18 -4.18 0.85
CA ARG A 57 0.36 -2.78 1.28
C ARG A 57 -0.97 -2.04 1.31
N LEU A 58 -1.81 -2.19 0.28
CA LEU A 58 -3.14 -1.57 0.23
C LEU A 58 -4.01 -2.01 1.41
N ASN A 59 -3.95 -3.28 1.81
CA ASN A 59 -4.60 -3.77 3.02
C ASN A 59 -4.04 -3.07 4.27
N GLY A 60 -2.71 -2.99 4.38
CA GLY A 60 -2.02 -2.28 5.47
C GLY A 60 -2.41 -0.81 5.62
N GLU A 61 -2.63 -0.09 4.50
CA GLU A 61 -3.05 1.33 4.51
C GLU A 61 -4.46 1.54 5.08
N LEU A 62 -5.39 0.59 4.88
CA LEU A 62 -6.69 0.64 5.56
C LEU A 62 -6.56 0.38 7.07
N GLY A 63 -5.52 -0.36 7.46
CA GLY A 63 -5.22 -0.73 8.84
C GLY A 63 -5.79 -2.10 9.22
N SER A 64 -5.39 -2.60 10.39
CA SER A 64 -5.76 -3.92 10.89
C SER A 64 -7.18 -4.00 11.48
N ASP A 65 -7.77 -2.86 11.82
CA ASP A 65 -9.13 -2.79 12.35
C ASP A 65 -10.16 -2.58 11.22
N GLY A 66 -10.73 -3.67 10.73
CA GLY A 66 -11.79 -3.64 9.73
C GLY A 66 -13.08 -2.97 10.21
N THR A 67 -13.30 -2.83 11.52
CA THR A 67 -14.50 -2.18 12.07
C THR A 67 -14.44 -0.65 11.97
N ARG A 68 -13.25 -0.09 11.75
CA ARG A 68 -13.03 1.33 11.47
C ARG A 68 -13.86 1.80 10.27
N TYR A 69 -14.13 0.92 9.33
CA TYR A 69 -14.91 1.20 8.12
C TYR A 69 -16.17 0.34 8.06
N PRO A 70 -17.24 0.71 8.80
CA PRO A 70 -18.44 -0.13 8.93
C PRO A 70 -19.23 -0.27 7.62
N THR A 71 -19.08 0.68 6.68
CA THR A 71 -19.74 0.64 5.37
C THR A 71 -18.79 1.08 4.26
N ARG A 72 -19.07 0.67 3.02
CA ARG A 72 -18.33 1.09 1.83
C ARG A 72 -18.37 2.61 1.63
N GLU A 73 -19.47 3.26 2.02
CA GLU A 73 -19.62 4.71 1.93
C GLU A 73 -18.65 5.43 2.88
N TYR A 74 -18.37 4.84 4.06
CA TYR A 74 -17.38 5.38 4.99
C TYR A 74 -15.96 5.30 4.42
N VAL A 75 -15.61 4.18 3.76
CA VAL A 75 -14.33 4.05 3.03
C VAL A 75 -14.22 5.11 1.93
N GLN A 76 -15.26 5.25 1.10
CA GLN A 76 -15.26 6.23 0.00
C GLN A 76 -15.11 7.67 0.52
N ALA A 77 -15.81 8.02 1.60
CA ALA A 77 -15.71 9.35 2.21
C ALA A 77 -14.30 9.60 2.77
N ALA A 78 -13.74 8.65 3.51
CA ALA A 78 -12.39 8.75 4.04
C ALA A 78 -11.32 8.81 2.94
N ALA A 79 -11.52 8.09 1.84
CA ALA A 79 -10.65 8.11 0.66
C ALA A 79 -10.85 9.36 -0.23
N GLY A 80 -11.79 10.25 0.09
CA GLY A 80 -12.10 11.43 -0.73
C GLY A 80 -12.77 11.12 -2.08
N THR A 81 -13.29 9.91 -2.26
CA THR A 81 -13.97 9.44 -3.48
C THR A 81 -15.49 9.36 -3.33
N ALA A 82 -16.04 9.87 -2.23
CA ALA A 82 -17.48 9.95 -2.05
C ALA A 82 -18.13 10.77 -3.18
N PRO A 83 -19.23 10.28 -3.79
CA PRO A 83 -19.88 10.99 -4.88
C PRO A 83 -20.45 12.32 -4.40
N VAL A 84 -20.13 13.40 -5.12
CA VAL A 84 -20.80 14.69 -4.90
C VAL A 84 -22.22 14.56 -5.44
N THR A 85 -23.20 14.59 -4.54
CA THR A 85 -24.61 14.58 -4.90
C THR A 85 -24.99 15.88 -5.61
N ARG A 86 -24.88 15.91 -6.93
CA ARG A 86 -25.42 17.00 -7.74
C ARG A 86 -26.92 16.78 -7.93
N ARG A 87 -27.76 17.36 -7.07
CA ARG A 87 -29.21 17.46 -7.34
C ARG A 87 -29.42 18.35 -8.57
N SER A 88 -29.66 17.73 -9.73
CA SER A 88 -29.91 18.46 -10.98
C SER A 88 -31.24 19.24 -10.96
N GLY A 89 -32.09 19.09 -9.95
CA GLY A 89 -33.42 19.71 -9.89
C GLY A 89 -34.40 19.22 -10.96
N LYS A 90 -33.98 18.35 -11.88
CA LYS A 90 -34.75 18.00 -13.08
C LYS A 90 -35.71 16.82 -12.90
N GLN A 91 -35.52 15.92 -11.93
CA GLN A 91 -36.47 14.85 -11.63
C GLN A 91 -36.39 14.43 -10.15
N CYS A 92 -37.46 14.67 -9.40
CA CYS A 92 -37.80 13.87 -8.22
C CYS A 92 -38.63 12.68 -8.71
N ALA A 93 -37.99 11.56 -9.01
CA ALA A 93 -38.67 10.29 -9.22
C ALA A 93 -38.24 9.32 -8.12
N TRP A 94 -38.66 9.59 -6.89
CA TRP A 94 -38.98 8.50 -5.97
C TRP A 94 -40.51 8.38 -6.05
N ALA A 95 -40.97 7.48 -6.89
CA ALA A 95 -42.36 7.06 -6.90
C ALA A 95 -42.36 5.56 -6.61
N ARG A 96 -42.82 5.28 -5.38
CA ARG A 96 -43.03 3.99 -4.70
C ARG A 96 -41.84 3.41 -3.95
#